data_AF-A0A925I290-F1
#
_entry.id   AF-A0A925I290-F1
#
_cell.length_a   1.000
_cell.length_b   1.000
_cell.length_c   1.000
_cell.angle_alpha   90.00
_cell.angle_beta   90.00
_cell.angle_gamma   90.00
#
_symmetry.space_group_name_H-M   'P 1'
#
loop_
_entity.id
_entity.type
_entity.pdbx_description
1 polymer ?
#
loop_
_entity_poly.entity_id
_entity_poly.type
_entity_poly.pdbx_seq_one_letter_code
_entity_poly.pdbx_strand_id
1 'polypeptide(L)'
;MIIRTRTRQFGFTLIELLVVIAIIGLLIALLLPAVQFARETARRAECQSKLRQIGMAVHLFHDANRQLPTNQYGDYDAPAAFGGYSQASQSWSFLSRLLPYLENEQLLRTGGIPELSLQSSPALAQSLPMFLCPSDTAISWKVRGETSHYMLTGIPVGLTNYKGVMGSNLCYGAWYNTSAAGDCECWFKGDGMFYPMDWQLPKSLSSIQDGTSNTLMIGEDTWYEAKGYGQGFAWAHAVETSLTCAIPPNNRTTPPPIPNDFAELIGFKSKHPGGVNFTLADGSTRFVPSTITLRAYRAMGTIGTNEVAPAP
;
A
#
# COMPACT_ATOMS: atom_id res chain seq x y z
N MET A 1 -42.36 24.63 66.75
CA MET A 1 -41.42 25.64 66.23
C MET A 1 -40.53 24.94 65.21
N ILE A 2 -40.79 25.10 63.91
CA ILE A 2 -40.07 24.41 62.83
C ILE A 2 -39.06 25.40 62.24
N ILE A 3 -37.76 25.14 62.45
CA ILE A 3 -36.67 25.96 61.92
C ILE A 3 -36.45 25.57 60.46
N ARG A 4 -36.90 26.43 59.51
CA ARG A 4 -36.58 26.29 58.09
C ARG A 4 -35.17 26.81 57.82
N THR A 5 -34.21 25.93 57.59
CA THR A 5 -32.90 26.27 57.03
C THR A 5 -33.05 26.74 55.59
N ARG A 6 -32.88 28.04 55.32
CA ARG A 6 -32.79 28.60 53.97
C ARG A 6 -31.49 28.13 53.32
N THR A 7 -31.57 27.20 52.38
CA THR A 7 -30.50 26.93 51.43
C THR A 7 -30.30 28.17 50.56
N ARG A 8 -29.15 28.86 50.70
CA ARG A 8 -28.72 29.93 49.80
C ARG A 8 -28.57 29.34 48.40
N GLN A 9 -29.49 29.65 47.48
CA GLN A 9 -29.28 29.43 46.06
C GLN A 9 -28.38 30.57 45.54
N PHE A 10 -27.17 30.24 45.13
CA PHE A 10 -26.32 31.16 44.37
C PHE A 10 -26.87 31.21 42.95
N GLY A 11 -27.43 32.36 42.55
CA GLY A 11 -27.84 32.61 41.17
C GLY A 11 -26.62 32.99 40.34
N PHE A 12 -26.36 32.26 39.26
CA PHE A 12 -25.34 32.62 38.27
C PHE A 12 -25.80 33.85 37.48
N THR A 13 -24.90 34.82 37.29
CA THR A 13 -25.17 35.97 36.41
C THR A 13 -24.97 35.57 34.95
N LEU A 14 -25.70 36.22 34.04
CA LEU A 14 -25.58 36.00 32.60
C LEU A 14 -24.14 36.21 32.10
N ILE A 15 -23.42 37.15 32.71
CA ILE A 15 -22.03 37.47 32.39
C ILE A 15 -21.10 36.32 32.78
N GLU A 16 -21.25 35.75 33.98
CA GLU A 16 -20.42 34.62 34.42
C GLU A 16 -20.60 33.39 33.52
N LEU A 17 -21.83 33.10 33.09
CA LEU A 17 -22.10 32.03 32.14
C LEU A 17 -21.43 32.31 30.78
N LEU A 18 -21.52 33.56 30.29
CA LEU A 18 -20.93 33.97 29.01
C LEU A 18 -19.39 33.89 29.02
N VAL A 19 -18.74 34.26 30.12
CA VAL A 19 -17.28 34.14 30.26
C VAL A 19 -16.85 32.67 30.26
N VAL A 20 -17.57 31.80 30.96
CA VAL A 20 -17.24 30.36 31.02
C VAL A 20 -17.35 29.72 29.64
N ILE A 21 -18.43 29.96 28.90
CA ILE A 21 -18.57 29.42 27.54
C ILE A 21 -17.53 30.01 26.58
N ALA A 22 -17.13 31.28 26.74
CA ALA A 22 -16.08 31.90 25.93
C ALA A 22 -14.72 31.25 26.18
N ILE A 23 -14.37 30.97 27.44
CA ILE A 23 -13.12 30.29 27.80
C ILE A 23 -13.13 28.84 27.28
N ILE A 24 -14.22 28.10 27.49
CA ILE A 24 -14.35 26.72 26.99
C ILE A 24 -14.25 26.71 25.45
N GLY A 25 -14.93 27.64 24.78
CA GLY A 25 -14.87 27.78 23.32
C GLY A 25 -13.45 28.04 22.82
N LEU A 26 -12.71 28.94 23.47
CA LEU A 26 -11.30 29.21 23.16
C LEU A 26 -10.42 27.98 23.37
N LEU A 27 -10.59 27.27 24.50
CA LEU A 27 -9.82 26.05 24.79
C LEU A 27 -10.08 24.96 23.75
N ILE A 28 -11.34 24.71 23.39
CA ILE A 28 -11.70 23.72 22.36
C ILE A 28 -11.12 24.13 20.99
N ALA A 29 -11.20 25.41 20.63
CA ALA A 29 -10.66 25.91 19.36
C ALA A 29 -9.14 25.69 19.24
N LEU A 30 -8.40 25.78 20.36
CA LEU A 30 -6.96 25.52 20.40
C LEU A 30 -6.63 24.02 20.47
N LEU A 31 -7.46 23.23 21.15
CA LEU A 31 -7.22 21.80 21.35
C LEU A 31 -7.61 20.93 20.14
N LEU A 32 -8.66 21.30 19.41
CA LEU A 32 -9.15 20.48 18.30
C LEU A 32 -8.10 20.28 17.19
N PRO A 33 -7.41 21.31 16.68
CA PRO A 33 -6.36 21.12 15.68
C PRO A 33 -5.21 20.26 16.19
N ALA A 34 -4.82 20.45 17.46
CA ALA A 34 -3.73 19.69 18.09
C ALA A 34 -4.07 18.20 18.22
N VAL A 35 -5.30 17.86 18.62
CA VAL A 35 -5.75 16.47 18.72
C VAL A 35 -5.77 15.78 17.36
N GLN A 36 -6.19 16.48 16.30
CA GLN A 36 -6.18 15.88 14.94
C GLN A 36 -4.77 15.63 14.42
N PHE A 37 -3.85 16.57 14.64
CA PHE A 37 -2.45 16.40 14.28
C PHE A 37 -1.82 15.21 15.02
N ALA A 38 -2.08 15.09 16.33
CA ALA A 38 -1.60 13.97 17.14
C ALA A 38 -2.15 12.63 16.63
N ARG A 39 -3.46 12.57 16.31
CA ARG A 39 -4.08 11.36 15.74
C ARG A 39 -3.46 10.95 14.41
N GLU A 40 -3.22 11.90 13.52
CA GLU A 40 -2.63 11.59 12.22
C GLU A 40 -1.18 11.16 12.33
N THR A 41 -0.42 11.77 13.25
CA THR A 41 0.94 11.35 13.56
C THR A 41 0.97 9.91 14.08
N ALA A 42 0.03 9.54 14.96
CA ALA A 42 -0.10 8.17 15.46
C ALA A 42 -0.47 7.18 14.34
N ARG A 43 -1.44 7.51 13.47
CA ARG A 43 -1.80 6.66 12.32
C ARG A 43 -0.64 6.48 11.35
N ARG A 44 0.14 7.54 11.10
CA ARG A 44 1.35 7.47 10.28
C ARG A 44 2.43 6.58 10.90
N ALA A 45 2.64 6.69 12.21
CA ALA A 45 3.57 5.82 12.92
C ALA A 45 3.13 4.35 12.84
N GLU A 46 1.82 4.08 12.89
CA GLU A 46 1.27 2.74 12.69
C GLU A 46 1.50 2.24 11.25
N CYS A 47 1.21 3.04 10.21
CA CYS A 47 1.45 2.60 8.82
C CYS A 47 2.95 2.37 8.56
N GLN A 48 3.85 3.19 9.13
CA GLN A 48 5.30 2.93 9.10
C GLN A 48 5.69 1.65 9.84
N SER A 49 5.11 1.39 11.01
CA SER A 49 5.36 0.14 11.75
C SER A 49 4.95 -1.09 10.95
N LYS A 50 3.80 -1.02 10.26
CA LYS A 50 3.34 -2.10 9.39
C LYS A 50 4.30 -2.31 8.22
N LEU A 51 4.67 -1.24 7.53
CA LEU A 51 5.68 -1.26 6.48
C LEU A 51 7.02 -1.91 6.93
N ARG A 52 7.49 -1.62 8.14
CA ARG A 52 8.68 -2.29 8.73
C ARG A 52 8.48 -3.77 8.92
N GLN A 53 7.33 -4.19 9.47
CA GLN A 53 7.02 -5.59 9.71
C GLN A 53 6.95 -6.38 8.38
N ILE A 54 6.34 -5.82 7.33
CA ILE A 54 6.34 -6.47 5.99
C ILE A 54 7.77 -6.53 5.44
N GLY A 55 8.55 -5.46 5.56
CA GLY A 55 9.96 -5.47 5.14
C GLY A 55 10.79 -6.52 5.88
N MET A 56 10.63 -6.64 7.19
CA MET A 56 11.25 -7.69 8.00
C MET A 56 10.84 -9.08 7.50
N ALA A 57 9.56 -9.30 7.20
CA ALA A 57 9.09 -10.56 6.65
C ALA A 57 9.74 -10.91 5.31
N VAL A 58 9.99 -9.91 4.44
CA VAL A 58 10.77 -10.09 3.21
C VAL A 58 12.19 -10.55 3.50
N HIS A 59 12.88 -9.95 4.47
CA HIS A 59 14.23 -10.37 4.86
C HIS A 59 14.24 -11.79 5.42
N LEU A 60 13.30 -12.14 6.31
CA LEU A 60 13.19 -13.49 6.87
C LEU A 60 12.90 -14.53 5.77
N PHE A 61 12.03 -14.20 4.80
CA PHE A 61 11.80 -15.04 3.63
C PHE A 61 13.08 -15.22 2.82
N HIS A 62 13.81 -14.14 2.54
CA HIS A 62 15.05 -14.16 1.79
C HIS A 62 16.13 -14.99 2.51
N ASP A 63 16.25 -14.88 3.82
CA ASP A 63 17.22 -15.65 4.61
C ASP A 63 16.93 -17.16 4.54
N ALA A 64 15.66 -17.54 4.55
CA ALA A 64 15.24 -18.94 4.44
C ALA A 64 15.33 -19.50 3.01
N ASN A 65 15.06 -18.69 1.98
CA ASN A 65 14.89 -19.16 0.59
C ASN A 65 16.00 -18.72 -0.37
N ARG A 66 16.93 -17.84 0.06
CA ARG A 66 18.01 -17.23 -0.75
C ARG A 66 17.53 -16.41 -1.96
N GLN A 67 16.24 -16.06 -1.99
CA GLN A 67 15.61 -15.24 -3.02
C GLN A 67 14.49 -14.41 -2.39
N LEU A 68 14.12 -13.31 -3.04
CA LEU A 68 12.97 -12.51 -2.63
C LEU A 68 11.67 -13.29 -2.86
N PRO A 69 10.59 -13.01 -2.08
CA PRO A 69 9.28 -13.57 -2.37
C PRO A 69 8.80 -13.04 -3.73
N THR A 70 8.25 -13.94 -4.54
CA THR A 70 7.81 -13.62 -5.89
C THR A 70 6.30 -13.48 -5.99
N ASN A 71 5.85 -12.55 -6.82
CA ASN A 71 4.56 -12.59 -7.45
C ASN A 71 4.51 -13.68 -8.52
N GLN A 72 3.39 -14.38 -8.58
CA GLN A 72 3.10 -15.36 -9.61
C GLN A 72 1.92 -14.85 -10.42
N TYR A 73 2.12 -14.57 -11.71
CA TYR A 73 1.07 -14.14 -12.62
C TYR A 73 1.28 -14.80 -13.97
N GLY A 74 0.18 -15.20 -14.62
CA GLY A 74 0.22 -15.99 -15.85
C GLY A 74 -0.33 -15.29 -17.08
N ASP A 75 0.44 -14.38 -17.69
CA ASP A 75 0.14 -13.82 -19.02
C ASP A 75 1.32 -14.09 -19.97
N TYR A 76 1.15 -13.92 -21.29
CA TYR A 76 2.24 -13.98 -22.29
C TYR A 76 3.24 -15.16 -22.15
N ASP A 77 2.80 -16.42 -22.35
CA ASP A 77 3.61 -17.67 -22.31
C ASP A 77 3.73 -18.39 -20.94
N ALA A 78 2.95 -17.97 -19.94
CA ALA A 78 2.91 -18.68 -18.65
C ALA A 78 2.09 -20.00 -18.69
N PRO A 79 2.35 -20.95 -17.77
CA PRO A 79 1.52 -22.14 -17.60
C PRO A 79 0.03 -21.79 -17.50
N ALA A 80 -0.83 -22.58 -18.16
CA ALA A 80 -2.28 -22.35 -18.16
C ALA A 80 -2.89 -22.26 -16.74
N ALA A 81 -2.30 -22.95 -15.76
CA ALA A 81 -2.71 -22.88 -14.34
C ALA A 81 -2.46 -21.50 -13.70
N PHE A 82 -1.55 -20.68 -14.23
CA PHE A 82 -1.31 -19.32 -13.76
C PHE A 82 -2.25 -18.31 -14.43
N GLY A 83 -2.99 -18.71 -15.47
CA GLY A 83 -4.33 -18.23 -15.87
C GLY A 83 -4.60 -16.73 -16.04
N GLY A 84 -3.62 -15.85 -15.86
CA GLY A 84 -3.71 -14.40 -16.01
C GLY A 84 -4.87 -13.81 -15.22
N TYR A 85 -5.69 -13.02 -15.91
CA TYR A 85 -6.92 -12.35 -15.46
C TYR A 85 -8.07 -13.33 -15.16
N SER A 86 -7.81 -14.40 -14.40
CA SER A 86 -8.79 -15.46 -14.12
C SER A 86 -8.89 -15.77 -12.64
N GLN A 87 -10.12 -15.91 -12.14
CA GLN A 87 -10.36 -16.37 -10.78
C GLN A 87 -9.82 -17.79 -10.55
N ALA A 88 -9.79 -18.60 -11.61
CA ALA A 88 -9.25 -19.96 -11.58
C ALA A 88 -7.71 -19.99 -11.68
N SER A 89 -7.04 -18.84 -11.76
CA SER A 89 -5.58 -18.76 -11.77
C SER A 89 -4.98 -19.00 -10.39
N GLN A 90 -3.72 -19.48 -10.38
CA GLN A 90 -2.85 -19.49 -9.20
C GLN A 90 -1.99 -18.21 -9.14
N SER A 91 -2.61 -17.05 -9.40
CA SER A 91 -1.91 -15.76 -9.50
C SER A 91 -1.62 -15.12 -8.13
N TRP A 92 -0.85 -15.81 -7.29
CA TRP A 92 -0.57 -15.41 -5.91
C TRP A 92 0.51 -14.33 -5.80
N SER A 93 0.26 -13.34 -4.95
CA SER A 93 1.17 -12.23 -4.66
C SER A 93 2.37 -12.63 -3.79
N PHE A 94 3.41 -11.78 -3.82
CA PHE A 94 4.51 -11.87 -2.87
C PHE A 94 4.04 -11.76 -1.41
N LEU A 95 3.02 -10.93 -1.13
CA LEU A 95 2.42 -10.81 0.22
C LEU A 95 1.85 -12.13 0.72
N SER A 96 1.27 -12.93 -0.17
CA SER A 96 0.73 -14.25 0.17
C SER A 96 1.82 -15.21 0.63
N ARG A 97 3.02 -15.11 0.05
CA ARG A 97 4.19 -15.90 0.45
C ARG A 97 4.80 -15.44 1.77
N LEU A 98 4.49 -14.22 2.22
CA LEU A 98 4.98 -13.68 3.49
C LEU A 98 4.14 -14.09 4.71
N LEU A 99 2.97 -14.71 4.52
CA LEU A 99 2.07 -15.08 5.62
C LEU A 99 2.75 -15.85 6.77
N PRO A 100 3.64 -16.85 6.54
CA PRO A 100 4.32 -17.55 7.63
C PRO A 100 5.23 -16.64 8.46
N TYR A 101 5.78 -15.59 7.84
CA TYR A 101 6.68 -14.61 8.47
C TYR A 101 5.92 -13.43 9.09
N LEU A 102 4.59 -13.41 8.95
CA LEU A 102 3.68 -12.41 9.51
C LEU A 102 2.70 -13.06 10.51
N GLU A 103 3.11 -14.15 11.17
CA GLU A 103 2.30 -14.88 12.16
C GLU A 103 0.96 -15.42 11.62
N ASN A 104 0.86 -15.62 10.30
CA ASN A 104 -0.33 -16.10 9.60
C ASN A 104 -0.09 -17.43 8.86
N GLU A 105 0.80 -18.29 9.38
CA GLU A 105 1.13 -19.59 8.77
C GLU A 105 -0.11 -20.48 8.58
N GLN A 106 -1.04 -20.49 9.54
CA GLN A 106 -2.27 -21.27 9.45
C GLN A 106 -3.08 -20.87 8.22
N LEU A 107 -3.16 -19.58 7.91
CA LEU A 107 -3.91 -19.08 6.76
C LEU A 107 -3.29 -19.57 5.44
N LEU A 108 -1.96 -19.60 5.34
CA LEU A 108 -1.27 -20.15 4.18
C LEU A 108 -1.61 -21.63 3.97
N ARG A 109 -1.56 -22.43 5.05
CA ARG A 109 -1.84 -23.87 5.00
C ARG A 109 -3.31 -24.17 4.68
N THR A 110 -4.25 -23.54 5.38
CA THR A 110 -5.69 -23.75 5.13
C THR A 110 -6.16 -23.14 3.83
N GLY A 111 -5.49 -22.07 3.39
CA GLY A 111 -5.73 -21.43 2.11
C GLY A 111 -5.20 -22.23 0.91
N GLY A 112 -4.37 -23.25 1.14
CA GLY A 112 -3.71 -24.00 0.08
C GLY A 112 -2.89 -23.11 -0.85
N ILE A 113 -2.15 -22.15 -0.28
CA ILE A 113 -1.34 -21.19 -1.04
C ILE A 113 0.08 -21.76 -1.20
N PRO A 114 0.65 -21.79 -2.43
CA PRO A 114 0.12 -21.27 -3.70
C PRO A 114 -0.58 -22.30 -4.60
N GLU A 115 -0.82 -23.53 -4.15
CA GLU A 115 -1.27 -24.65 -5.00
C GLU A 115 -2.71 -24.52 -5.49
N LEU A 116 -3.61 -23.97 -4.68
CA LEU A 116 -5.01 -23.72 -5.05
C LEU A 116 -5.13 -22.47 -5.91
N SER A 117 -6.12 -22.47 -6.80
CA SER A 117 -6.52 -21.24 -7.48
C SER A 117 -7.10 -20.23 -6.50
N LEU A 118 -7.05 -18.95 -6.87
CA LEU A 118 -7.59 -17.85 -6.06
C LEU A 118 -9.07 -18.09 -5.72
N GLN A 119 -9.88 -18.54 -6.69
CA GLN A 119 -11.30 -18.85 -6.50
C GLN A 119 -11.55 -20.03 -5.56
N SER A 120 -10.67 -21.03 -5.57
CA SER A 120 -10.82 -22.23 -4.72
C SER A 120 -10.25 -22.04 -3.31
N SER A 121 -9.50 -20.98 -3.08
CA SER A 121 -8.87 -20.72 -1.79
C SER A 121 -9.81 -20.02 -0.80
N PRO A 122 -10.02 -20.56 0.41
CA PRO A 122 -10.78 -19.88 1.45
C PRO A 122 -10.04 -18.66 2.03
N ALA A 123 -8.75 -18.48 1.70
CA ALA A 123 -7.95 -17.36 2.20
C ALA A 123 -8.27 -16.04 1.48
N LEU A 124 -8.79 -16.09 0.25
CA LEU A 124 -8.94 -14.91 -0.60
C LEU A 124 -9.77 -13.80 0.04
N ALA A 125 -10.84 -14.16 0.75
CA ALA A 125 -11.74 -13.23 1.43
C ALA A 125 -11.28 -12.86 2.85
N GLN A 126 -10.09 -13.26 3.30
CA GLN A 126 -9.64 -12.94 4.66
C GLN A 126 -9.06 -11.54 4.76
N SER A 127 -9.51 -10.78 5.75
CA SER A 127 -9.04 -9.43 6.03
C SER A 127 -7.92 -9.47 7.06
N LEU A 128 -6.75 -8.90 6.72
CA LEU A 128 -5.57 -8.93 7.58
C LEU A 128 -5.23 -7.51 8.07
N PRO A 129 -5.28 -7.24 9.39
CA PRO A 129 -4.88 -5.96 9.98
C PRO A 129 -3.52 -5.43 9.60
N MET A 130 -2.62 -6.36 9.34
CA MET A 130 -1.26 -6.11 8.92
C MET A 130 -1.19 -5.40 7.56
N PHE A 131 -2.19 -5.61 6.70
CA PHE A 131 -2.22 -5.06 5.34
C PHE A 131 -3.03 -3.77 5.19
N LEU A 132 -3.69 -3.29 6.24
CA LEU A 132 -4.57 -2.13 6.16
C LEU A 132 -3.95 -0.90 6.84
N CYS A 133 -3.96 0.26 6.17
CA CYS A 133 -3.52 1.51 6.76
C CYS A 133 -4.70 2.20 7.49
N PRO A 134 -4.61 2.48 8.81
CA PRO A 134 -5.68 3.14 9.57
C PRO A 134 -6.10 4.53 9.08
N SER A 135 -5.28 5.21 8.27
CA SER A 135 -5.66 6.49 7.66
C SER A 135 -6.60 6.32 6.46
N ASP A 136 -6.69 5.13 5.87
CA ASP A 136 -7.59 4.86 4.75
C ASP A 136 -8.93 4.29 5.21
N THR A 137 -9.86 5.18 5.52
CA THR A 137 -11.18 4.80 6.03
C THR A 137 -12.09 4.15 4.98
N ALA A 138 -11.72 4.17 3.70
CA ALA A 138 -12.52 3.54 2.64
C ALA A 138 -12.44 2.01 2.70
N ILE A 139 -11.30 1.49 3.15
CA ILE A 139 -11.12 0.10 3.51
C ILE A 139 -11.52 -0.10 4.98
N SER A 140 -12.82 -0.09 5.25
CA SER A 140 -13.32 -0.77 6.46
C SER A 140 -12.81 -2.22 6.42
N TRP A 141 -12.59 -2.86 7.58
CA TRP A 141 -12.21 -4.27 7.85
C TRP A 141 -13.02 -5.39 7.16
N LYS A 142 -13.67 -5.08 6.04
CA LYS A 142 -14.66 -5.87 5.34
C LYS A 142 -14.10 -6.26 4.00
N VAL A 143 -14.35 -7.50 3.66
CA VAL A 143 -14.22 -8.05 2.32
C VAL A 143 -14.98 -7.16 1.34
N ARG A 144 -14.42 -6.97 0.15
CA ARG A 144 -15.06 -6.24 -0.95
C ARG A 144 -15.21 -7.14 -2.15
N GLY A 145 -16.28 -6.92 -2.91
CA GLY A 145 -16.38 -7.51 -4.25
C GLY A 145 -15.38 -6.80 -5.15
N GLU A 146 -14.49 -7.56 -5.77
CA GLU A 146 -13.47 -6.99 -6.65
C GLU A 146 -14.09 -6.43 -7.93
N THR A 147 -13.51 -5.35 -8.45
CA THR A 147 -14.02 -4.63 -9.63
C THR A 147 -12.94 -4.42 -10.71
N SER A 148 -11.70 -4.83 -10.45
CA SER A 148 -10.62 -4.83 -11.43
C SER A 148 -10.87 -5.84 -12.55
N HIS A 149 -10.29 -5.57 -13.72
CA HIS A 149 -10.22 -6.55 -14.81
C HIS A 149 -9.37 -7.78 -14.43
N TYR A 150 -8.37 -7.61 -13.55
CA TYR A 150 -7.36 -8.62 -13.18
C TYR A 150 -7.89 -9.75 -12.30
N MET A 151 -8.89 -9.49 -11.48
CA MET A 151 -9.50 -10.48 -10.60
C MET A 151 -10.92 -10.88 -11.03
N LEU A 152 -11.44 -10.26 -12.11
CA LEU A 152 -12.81 -10.37 -12.60
C LEU A 152 -13.87 -9.93 -11.57
N THR A 153 -14.90 -9.20 -12.03
CA THR A 153 -15.87 -8.56 -11.12
C THR A 153 -16.64 -9.55 -10.25
N GLY A 154 -16.73 -9.28 -8.95
CA GLY A 154 -17.69 -9.91 -8.04
C GLY A 154 -17.13 -10.93 -7.03
N ILE A 155 -15.82 -11.22 -7.03
CA ILE A 155 -15.24 -12.08 -5.99
C ILE A 155 -15.04 -11.31 -4.69
N PRO A 156 -15.41 -11.87 -3.53
CA PRO A 156 -15.01 -11.32 -2.24
C PRO A 156 -13.50 -11.45 -1.99
N VAL A 157 -12.81 -10.32 -1.85
CA VAL A 157 -11.36 -10.25 -1.60
C VAL A 157 -11.03 -9.46 -0.33
N GLY A 158 -9.99 -9.91 0.38
CA GLY A 158 -9.31 -9.13 1.40
C GLY A 158 -8.36 -8.12 0.75
N LEU A 159 -8.21 -6.96 1.38
CA LEU A 159 -7.54 -5.81 0.76
C LEU A 159 -6.16 -5.50 1.37
N THR A 160 -5.31 -4.77 0.64
CA THR A 160 -4.03 -4.23 1.12
C THR A 160 -3.82 -2.78 0.71
N ASN A 161 -3.24 -1.98 1.61
CA ASN A 161 -2.70 -0.65 1.34
C ASN A 161 -1.19 -0.67 1.11
N TYR A 162 -0.51 -1.81 1.21
CA TYR A 162 0.94 -1.92 1.05
C TYR A 162 1.26 -2.75 -0.18
N LYS A 163 1.99 -2.16 -1.12
CA LYS A 163 2.26 -2.74 -2.43
C LYS A 163 3.75 -2.70 -2.73
N GLY A 164 4.26 -3.73 -3.40
CA GLY A 164 5.64 -3.85 -3.83
C GLY A 164 5.97 -2.87 -4.97
N VAL A 165 7.23 -2.47 -5.05
CA VAL A 165 7.74 -1.57 -6.10
C VAL A 165 8.15 -2.40 -7.32
N MET A 166 7.43 -2.21 -8.43
CA MET A 166 7.69 -2.94 -9.69
C MET A 166 8.82 -2.35 -10.52
N GLY A 167 9.23 -1.12 -10.21
CA GLY A 167 10.20 -0.39 -11.01
C GLY A 167 9.72 1.00 -11.40
N SER A 168 10.45 1.60 -12.33
CA SER A 168 10.13 2.87 -12.95
C SER A 168 9.82 2.77 -14.44
N ASN A 169 10.06 1.62 -15.09
CA ASN A 169 9.64 1.41 -16.46
C ASN A 169 8.10 1.32 -16.55
N LEU A 170 7.53 1.88 -17.63
CA LEU A 170 6.10 1.89 -17.90
C LEU A 170 5.82 2.20 -19.38
N CYS A 171 5.09 1.33 -20.07
CA CYS A 171 4.73 1.52 -21.49
C CYS A 171 3.49 2.41 -21.74
N TYR A 172 2.76 2.80 -20.70
CA TYR A 172 1.41 3.35 -20.85
C TYR A 172 1.25 4.74 -20.25
N GLY A 173 0.39 5.54 -20.87
CA GLY A 173 -0.04 6.84 -20.36
C GLY A 173 1.02 7.95 -20.45
N ALA A 174 0.73 9.07 -19.80
CA ALA A 174 1.56 10.29 -19.84
C ALA A 174 2.92 10.13 -19.13
N TRP A 175 3.10 9.06 -18.36
CA TRP A 175 4.29 8.81 -17.55
C TRP A 175 5.19 7.74 -18.15
N TYR A 176 5.07 7.50 -19.45
CA TYR A 176 5.93 6.59 -20.21
C TYR A 176 7.40 6.72 -19.78
N ASN A 177 8.03 5.58 -19.53
CA ASN A 177 9.43 5.51 -19.12
C ASN A 177 10.01 4.15 -19.52
N THR A 178 11.24 4.15 -20.02
CA THR A 178 11.99 2.92 -20.34
C THR A 178 13.03 2.67 -19.25
N SER A 179 13.24 1.40 -18.92
CA SER A 179 14.39 0.96 -18.13
C SER A 179 15.71 1.28 -18.83
N ALA A 180 16.83 1.18 -18.11
CA ALA A 180 18.18 1.26 -18.68
C ALA A 180 18.45 0.25 -19.82
N ALA A 181 17.71 -0.86 -19.87
CA ALA A 181 17.78 -1.86 -20.94
C ALA A 181 16.97 -1.48 -22.19
N GLY A 182 16.30 -0.32 -22.19
CA GLY A 182 15.48 0.16 -23.30
C GLY A 182 14.08 -0.46 -23.38
N ASP A 183 13.67 -1.21 -22.35
CA ASP A 183 12.36 -1.87 -22.28
C ASP A 183 11.41 -1.10 -21.35
N CYS A 184 10.15 -0.90 -21.76
CA CYS A 184 9.13 -0.22 -20.96
C CYS A 184 8.17 -1.19 -20.23
N GLU A 185 8.31 -2.51 -20.46
CA GLU A 185 7.37 -3.53 -20.01
C GLU A 185 7.51 -3.81 -18.50
N CYS A 186 6.63 -3.21 -17.71
CA CYS A 186 6.68 -3.25 -16.26
C CYS A 186 6.10 -4.53 -15.63
N TRP A 187 5.28 -5.29 -16.38
CA TRP A 187 4.60 -6.47 -15.86
C TRP A 187 5.50 -7.71 -15.90
N PHE A 188 6.26 -7.85 -16.98
CA PHE A 188 7.15 -8.99 -17.23
C PHE A 188 8.63 -8.66 -17.01
N LYS A 189 9.04 -7.43 -17.31
CA LYS A 189 10.44 -6.97 -17.21
C LYS A 189 10.55 -5.75 -16.30
N GLY A 190 9.80 -5.76 -15.20
CA GLY A 190 9.90 -4.73 -14.17
C GLY A 190 11.36 -4.56 -13.72
N ASP A 191 11.81 -3.32 -13.64
CA ASP A 191 13.16 -2.98 -13.18
C ASP A 191 13.26 -2.70 -11.67
N GLY A 192 12.20 -3.00 -10.92
CA GLY A 192 12.15 -2.95 -9.46
C GLY A 192 12.27 -4.34 -8.79
N MET A 193 11.89 -4.39 -7.51
CA MET A 193 12.04 -5.60 -6.68
C MET A 193 10.87 -6.57 -6.80
N PHE A 194 9.64 -6.05 -6.99
CA PHE A 194 8.41 -6.85 -7.00
C PHE A 194 7.53 -6.45 -8.17
N TYR A 195 7.51 -7.29 -9.20
CA TYR A 195 6.65 -7.08 -10.37
C TYR A 195 5.86 -8.36 -10.66
N PRO A 196 4.70 -8.29 -11.33
CA PRO A 196 3.73 -9.39 -11.27
C PRO A 196 4.21 -10.74 -11.81
N MET A 197 5.18 -10.75 -12.74
CA MET A 197 5.78 -11.98 -13.28
C MET A 197 7.22 -12.23 -12.82
N ASP A 198 7.62 -11.67 -11.67
CA ASP A 198 8.97 -11.83 -11.12
C ASP A 198 9.33 -13.29 -10.77
N TRP A 199 8.36 -14.20 -10.69
CA TRP A 199 8.61 -15.65 -10.62
C TRP A 199 9.45 -16.20 -11.78
N GLN A 200 9.39 -15.58 -12.97
CA GLN A 200 10.19 -16.01 -14.13
C GLN A 200 11.65 -15.58 -14.02
N LEU A 201 11.92 -14.49 -13.30
CA LEU A 201 13.26 -13.96 -13.08
C LEU A 201 13.41 -13.53 -11.61
N PRO A 202 13.42 -14.50 -10.66
CA PRO A 202 13.45 -14.19 -9.24
C PRO A 202 14.64 -13.31 -8.88
N LYS A 203 14.39 -12.26 -8.10
CA LYS A 203 15.41 -11.33 -7.63
C LYS A 203 15.95 -11.75 -6.27
N SER A 204 17.13 -11.25 -5.92
CA SER A 204 17.72 -11.40 -4.58
C SER A 204 18.16 -10.03 -4.07
N LEU A 205 18.43 -9.89 -2.77
CA LEU A 205 18.97 -8.62 -2.26
C LEU A 205 20.32 -8.27 -2.90
N SER A 206 21.07 -9.27 -3.36
CA SER A 206 22.34 -9.06 -4.06
C SER A 206 22.21 -8.51 -5.47
N SER A 207 21.02 -8.55 -6.09
CA SER A 207 20.79 -7.94 -7.41
C SER A 207 20.59 -6.42 -7.36
N ILE A 208 20.57 -5.82 -6.17
CA ILE A 208 20.39 -4.39 -5.97
C ILE A 208 21.75 -3.70 -6.07
N GLN A 209 21.95 -2.93 -7.12
CA GLN A 209 23.25 -2.34 -7.42
C GLN A 209 23.39 -0.90 -6.91
N ASP A 210 22.28 -0.15 -6.82
CA ASP A 210 22.24 1.25 -6.37
C ASP A 210 22.22 1.42 -4.83
N GLY A 211 22.36 0.31 -4.10
CA GLY A 211 22.42 0.24 -2.65
C GLY A 211 21.05 0.00 -2.01
N THR A 212 20.99 -0.94 -1.06
CA THR A 212 19.73 -1.35 -0.40
C THR A 212 19.06 -0.22 0.38
N SER A 213 19.83 0.76 0.85
CA SER A 213 19.34 1.96 1.56
C SER A 213 18.85 3.08 0.64
N ASN A 214 18.90 2.90 -0.68
CA ASN A 214 18.41 3.87 -1.67
C ASN A 214 17.28 3.32 -2.53
N THR A 215 17.06 2.00 -2.53
CA THR A 215 16.03 1.33 -3.33
C THR A 215 14.74 1.19 -2.51
N LEU A 216 13.63 1.72 -3.04
CA LEU A 216 12.28 1.53 -2.52
C LEU A 216 11.84 0.08 -2.78
N MET A 217 11.26 -0.54 -1.76
CA MET A 217 10.86 -1.94 -1.79
C MET A 217 9.33 -2.09 -1.69
N ILE A 218 8.70 -1.42 -0.72
CA ILE A 218 7.24 -1.48 -0.48
C ILE A 218 6.74 -0.08 -0.18
N GLY A 219 5.64 0.34 -0.79
CA GLY A 219 5.02 1.64 -0.56
C GLY A 219 3.55 1.57 -0.20
N GLU A 220 3.02 2.69 0.26
CA GLU A 220 1.60 2.86 0.54
C GLU A 220 0.80 3.13 -0.74
N ASP A 221 -0.43 2.63 -0.75
CA ASP A 221 -1.49 3.00 -1.67
C ASP A 221 -2.76 3.35 -0.89
N THR A 222 -3.60 4.19 -1.50
CA THR A 222 -4.92 4.53 -0.94
C THR A 222 -5.99 3.94 -1.81
N TRP A 223 -6.95 3.26 -1.18
CA TRP A 223 -8.09 2.66 -1.84
C TRP A 223 -8.78 3.65 -2.76
N TYR A 224 -9.05 3.10 -3.92
CA TYR A 224 -9.88 3.67 -4.94
C TYR A 224 -10.63 2.53 -5.62
N GLU A 225 -11.88 2.77 -5.97
CA GLU A 225 -12.67 1.78 -6.69
C GLU A 225 -12.16 1.72 -8.14
N ALA A 226 -11.26 0.78 -8.41
CA ALA A 226 -10.75 0.53 -9.75
C ALA A 226 -11.87 0.01 -10.65
N LYS A 227 -12.07 0.62 -11.83
CA LYS A 227 -13.01 0.16 -12.85
C LYS A 227 -12.25 -0.11 -14.16
N GLY A 228 -12.35 -1.33 -14.69
CA GLY A 228 -11.63 -1.73 -15.91
C GLY A 228 -10.19 -2.18 -15.64
N TYR A 229 -9.25 -1.83 -16.51
CA TYR A 229 -7.82 -2.25 -16.44
C TYR A 229 -7.01 -1.53 -15.33
N GLY A 230 -7.64 -1.20 -14.21
CA GLY A 230 -6.96 -0.67 -13.02
C GLY A 230 -6.44 -1.77 -12.11
N GLN A 231 -5.43 -1.46 -11.30
CA GLN A 231 -5.05 -2.34 -10.20
C GLN A 231 -6.09 -2.25 -9.08
N GLY A 232 -6.70 -3.40 -8.77
CA GLY A 232 -7.47 -3.56 -7.54
C GLY A 232 -6.55 -3.52 -6.31
N PHE A 233 -7.07 -4.01 -5.18
CA PHE A 233 -6.36 -3.96 -3.90
C PHE A 233 -6.34 -5.31 -3.20
N ALA A 234 -6.67 -6.41 -3.88
CA ALA A 234 -6.61 -7.74 -3.31
C ALA A 234 -5.18 -8.07 -2.85
N TRP A 235 -4.99 -8.33 -1.55
CA TRP A 235 -3.66 -8.64 -1.02
C TRP A 235 -3.12 -9.95 -1.60
N ALA A 236 -4.00 -10.84 -2.05
CA ALA A 236 -3.66 -12.15 -2.57
C ALA A 236 -3.20 -12.14 -4.04
N HIS A 237 -3.56 -11.11 -4.82
CA HIS A 237 -3.35 -11.12 -6.26
C HIS A 237 -2.05 -10.43 -6.69
N ALA A 238 -1.27 -11.09 -7.53
CA ALA A 238 0.06 -10.64 -7.96
C ALA A 238 0.08 -9.24 -8.59
N VAL A 239 -0.86 -8.95 -9.49
CA VAL A 239 -0.95 -7.64 -10.16
C VAL A 239 -1.37 -6.55 -9.18
N GLU A 240 -2.31 -6.84 -8.29
CA GLU A 240 -2.93 -5.84 -7.42
C GLU A 240 -2.05 -5.45 -6.23
N THR A 241 -0.93 -6.13 -6.06
CA THR A 241 0.06 -5.89 -5.01
C THR A 241 1.34 -5.23 -5.52
N SER A 242 1.41 -4.79 -6.77
CA SER A 242 2.64 -4.23 -7.35
C SER A 242 2.36 -2.86 -7.96
N LEU A 243 3.07 -1.78 -7.59
CA LEU A 243 2.89 -0.42 -8.15
C LEU A 243 4.19 0.12 -8.74
N THR A 244 4.07 1.10 -9.64
CA THR A 244 5.21 1.72 -10.33
C THR A 244 5.64 3.05 -9.72
N CYS A 245 6.95 3.28 -9.73
CA CYS A 245 7.60 4.56 -9.47
C CYS A 245 7.72 5.43 -10.74
N ALA A 246 7.21 4.99 -11.90
CA ALA A 246 7.15 5.79 -13.12
C ALA A 246 6.31 7.07 -12.93
N ILE A 247 5.31 7.01 -12.05
CA ILE A 247 4.32 8.06 -11.80
C ILE A 247 4.66 8.78 -10.49
N PRO A 248 4.63 10.12 -10.42
CA PRO A 248 4.92 10.86 -9.19
C PRO A 248 4.07 10.39 -7.98
N PRO A 249 4.63 10.40 -6.76
CA PRO A 249 3.90 10.03 -5.55
C PRO A 249 2.72 10.98 -5.29
N ASN A 250 1.57 10.42 -4.93
CA ASN A 250 0.29 11.14 -4.78
C ASN A 250 -0.24 11.78 -6.08
N ASN A 251 0.18 11.32 -7.26
CA ASN A 251 -0.49 11.68 -8.51
C ASN A 251 -1.94 11.17 -8.48
N ARG A 252 -2.91 12.10 -8.46
CA ARG A 252 -4.35 11.83 -8.47
C ARG A 252 -4.95 12.57 -9.66
N THR A 253 -5.65 11.88 -10.54
CA THR A 253 -6.47 12.54 -11.56
C THR A 253 -7.81 12.95 -10.94
N THR A 254 -8.45 13.96 -11.50
CA THR A 254 -9.73 14.47 -10.97
C THR A 254 -10.87 13.48 -11.24
N PRO A 255 -11.77 13.25 -10.28
CA PRO A 255 -12.97 12.43 -10.49
C PRO A 255 -13.83 12.94 -11.66
N PRO A 256 -14.57 12.08 -12.37
CA PRO A 256 -14.79 10.66 -12.10
C PRO A 256 -13.65 9.74 -12.57
N PRO A 257 -13.59 8.48 -12.06
CA PRO A 257 -12.68 7.46 -12.58
C PRO A 257 -12.76 7.35 -14.09
N ILE A 258 -11.62 7.57 -14.76
CA ILE A 258 -11.50 7.31 -16.18
C ILE A 258 -11.11 5.83 -16.34
N PRO A 259 -11.91 5.02 -17.05
CA PRO A 259 -11.55 3.64 -17.32
C PRO A 259 -10.15 3.56 -17.94
N ASN A 260 -9.30 2.69 -17.41
CA ASN A 260 -7.92 2.46 -17.87
C ASN A 260 -6.97 3.65 -17.68
N ASP A 261 -7.25 4.54 -16.72
CA ASP A 261 -6.29 5.56 -16.30
C ASP A 261 -5.16 4.97 -15.45
N PHE A 262 -4.16 4.43 -16.13
CA PHE A 262 -2.96 3.91 -15.48
C PHE A 262 -2.27 4.98 -14.62
N ALA A 263 -2.33 6.27 -14.98
CA ALA A 263 -1.69 7.32 -14.20
C ALA A 263 -2.30 7.48 -12.79
N GLU A 264 -3.59 7.19 -12.63
CA GLU A 264 -4.27 7.16 -11.33
C GLU A 264 -4.09 5.80 -10.64
N LEU A 265 -4.15 4.71 -11.40
CA LEU A 265 -4.40 3.37 -10.85
C LEU A 265 -3.13 2.64 -10.41
N ILE A 266 -1.95 2.96 -10.96
CA ILE A 266 -0.72 2.17 -10.71
C ILE A 266 0.43 2.95 -10.05
N GLY A 267 0.19 4.20 -9.62
CA GLY A 267 1.15 4.99 -8.85
C GLY A 267 0.93 4.90 -7.33
N PHE A 268 2.00 5.08 -6.54
CA PHE A 268 1.94 5.09 -5.07
C PHE A 268 1.25 6.33 -4.49
N LYS A 269 0.43 6.13 -3.46
CA LYS A 269 -0.44 7.15 -2.88
C LYS A 269 -0.60 6.95 -1.37
N SER A 270 -0.68 8.03 -0.61
CA SER A 270 -0.96 8.00 0.82
C SER A 270 -2.05 9.01 1.19
N LYS A 271 -2.66 8.78 2.35
CA LYS A 271 -3.53 9.77 3.02
C LYS A 271 -2.73 10.70 3.93
N HIS A 272 -1.48 10.37 4.22
CA HIS A 272 -0.61 11.20 5.03
C HIS A 272 -0.25 12.49 4.28
N PRO A 273 -0.33 13.67 4.94
CA PRO A 273 -0.04 14.94 4.29
C PRO A 273 1.40 15.02 3.76
N GLY A 274 1.54 15.41 2.49
CA GLY A 274 2.82 15.85 1.90
C GLY A 274 3.70 14.76 1.29
N GLY A 275 3.28 13.49 1.25
CA GLY A 275 4.13 12.42 0.73
C GLY A 275 3.55 11.02 0.96
N VAL A 276 4.41 10.01 0.83
CA VAL A 276 4.07 8.58 0.92
C VAL A 276 5.14 7.87 1.75
N ASN A 277 4.76 6.96 2.65
CA ASN A 277 5.75 6.13 3.33
C ASN A 277 6.18 4.95 2.44
N PHE A 278 7.46 4.63 2.49
CA PHE A 278 8.04 3.47 1.85
C PHE A 278 8.98 2.74 2.80
N THR A 279 9.03 1.42 2.70
CA THR A 279 10.13 0.61 3.18
C THR A 279 11.16 0.47 2.07
N LEU A 280 12.44 0.64 2.41
CA LEU A 280 13.58 0.44 1.53
C LEU A 280 14.07 -1.00 1.60
N ALA A 281 14.91 -1.41 0.65
CA ALA A 281 15.42 -2.77 0.56
C ALA A 281 16.34 -3.19 1.72
N ASP A 282 16.78 -2.24 2.56
CA ASP A 282 17.48 -2.50 3.82
C ASP A 282 16.55 -2.67 5.03
N GLY A 283 15.23 -2.60 4.82
CA GLY A 283 14.20 -2.71 5.86
C GLY A 283 13.91 -1.40 6.60
N SER A 284 14.66 -0.33 6.35
CA SER A 284 14.37 0.99 6.90
C SER A 284 13.12 1.60 6.25
N THR A 285 12.45 2.52 6.93
CA THR A 285 11.24 3.18 6.41
C THR A 285 11.46 4.67 6.30
N ARG A 286 11.18 5.22 5.12
CA ARG A 286 11.35 6.63 4.81
C ARG A 286 10.05 7.22 4.29
N PHE A 287 9.85 8.49 4.59
CA PHE A 287 8.78 9.26 3.98
C PHE A 287 9.32 10.00 2.77
N VAL A 288 8.74 9.70 1.61
CA VAL A 288 9.09 10.33 0.34
C VAL A 288 8.12 11.49 0.11
N PRO A 289 8.60 12.74 0.05
CA PRO A 289 7.74 13.90 -0.13
C PRO A 289 7.15 13.92 -1.54
N SER A 290 5.92 14.42 -1.69
CA SER A 290 5.28 14.60 -3.00
C SER A 290 5.98 15.63 -3.89
N THR A 291 6.85 16.45 -3.32
CA THR A 291 7.68 17.44 -4.03
C THR A 291 9.00 16.88 -4.54
N ILE A 292 9.29 15.58 -4.32
CA ILE A 292 10.50 14.95 -4.85
C ILE A 292 10.58 15.10 -6.37
N THR A 293 11.78 15.29 -6.90
CA THR A 293 11.95 15.30 -8.36
C THR A 293 11.61 13.94 -8.94
N LEU A 294 10.87 13.91 -10.05
CA LEU A 294 10.46 12.65 -10.67
C LEU A 294 11.66 11.76 -11.05
N ARG A 295 12.77 12.38 -11.48
CA ARG A 295 14.01 11.65 -11.77
C ARG A 295 14.54 10.92 -10.53
N ALA A 296 14.60 11.58 -9.38
CA ALA A 296 15.05 10.96 -8.14
C ALA A 296 14.11 9.86 -7.68
N TYR A 297 12.81 10.09 -7.81
CA TYR A 297 11.80 9.10 -7.43
C TYR A 297 11.87 7.83 -8.29
N ARG A 298 12.01 7.98 -9.62
CA ARG A 298 12.17 6.85 -10.55
C ARG A 298 13.43 6.06 -10.24
N ALA A 299 14.55 6.75 -10.02
CA ALA A 299 15.82 6.12 -9.66
C ALA A 299 15.76 5.28 -8.39
N MET A 300 15.08 5.76 -7.35
CA MET A 300 14.91 4.97 -6.13
C MET A 300 13.99 3.76 -6.35
N GLY A 301 13.17 3.74 -7.40
CA GLY A 301 12.27 2.63 -7.71
C GLY A 301 12.92 1.43 -8.42
N THR A 302 14.16 1.58 -8.91
CA THR A 302 14.84 0.55 -9.70
C THR A 302 15.95 -0.16 -8.91
N ILE A 303 16.37 -1.33 -9.40
CA ILE A 303 17.46 -2.13 -8.78
C ILE A 303 18.79 -2.09 -9.56
N GLY A 304 18.79 -1.55 -10.79
CA GLY A 304 19.95 -1.55 -11.71
C GLY A 304 20.76 -0.25 -11.70
N THR A 305 22.02 -0.30 -12.13
CA THR A 305 22.95 0.84 -12.09
C THR A 305 22.59 2.04 -12.98
N ASN A 306 22.99 3.23 -12.50
CA ASN A 306 23.12 4.54 -13.17
C ASN A 306 21.97 5.54 -12.98
N GLU A 307 21.04 5.27 -12.07
CA GLU A 307 19.90 6.18 -11.88
C GLU A 307 20.02 7.05 -10.64
N VAL A 308 20.89 6.69 -9.68
CA VAL A 308 21.12 7.40 -8.41
C VAL A 308 21.01 8.92 -8.55
N ALA A 309 19.87 9.47 -8.17
CA ALA A 309 19.79 10.87 -7.83
C ALA A 309 20.40 11.04 -6.44
N PRO A 310 21.17 12.12 -6.19
CA PRO A 310 21.62 12.43 -4.85
C PRO A 310 20.39 12.47 -3.94
N ALA A 311 20.44 11.71 -2.85
CA ALA A 311 19.39 11.72 -1.84
C ALA A 311 19.13 13.17 -1.41
N PRO A 312 17.87 13.63 -1.35
CA PRO A 312 17.54 14.86 -0.68
C PRO A 312 17.78 14.74 0.83
#